data_AF-A0A382GHQ5-F1
#
_entry.id   AF-A0A382GHQ5-F1
#
_cell.length_a   1.000
_cell.length_b   1.000
_cell.length_c   1.000
_cell.angle_alpha   90.00
_cell.angle_beta   90.00
_cell.angle_gamma   90.00
#
_symmetry.space_group_name_H-M   'P 1'
#
loop_
_entity.id
_entity.type
_entity.pdbx_description
1 polymer ?
#
loop_
_entity_poly.entity_id
_entity_poly.type
_entity_poly.pdbx_seq_one_letter_code
_entity_poly.pdbx_strand_id
1 'polypeptide(L)'
;VAKVYIKTYGCQMNEYDSSKMADILRESHGYELTTEESEADLLLLNTCSVREKAQEKVFHQLGRWRQLKNERPDLKIGVGGCVASQEGAAI
;
A
#
# COMPACT_ATOMS: atom_id res chain seq x y z
N VAL A 1 16.17 9.07 -5.98
CA VAL A 1 15.86 7.63 -5.82
C VAL A 1 14.35 7.51 -5.70
N ALA A 2 13.72 6.51 -6.31
CA ALA A 2 12.27 6.35 -6.24
C ALA A 2 11.85 5.94 -4.82
N LYS A 3 10.79 6.54 -4.29
CA LYS A 3 10.34 6.31 -2.91
C LYS A 3 9.08 5.47 -2.84
N VAL A 4 9.00 4.57 -1.86
CA VAL A 4 7.81 3.76 -1.57
C VAL A 4 7.31 4.04 -0.16
N TYR A 5 6.01 4.26 0.00
CA TYR A 5 5.34 4.29 1.29
C TYR A 5 4.45 3.06 1.42
N ILE A 6 4.56 2.34 2.54
CA ILE A 6 3.73 1.16 2.80
C ILE A 6 2.84 1.43 4.01
N LYS A 7 1.52 1.38 3.78
CA LYS A 7 0.51 1.41 4.83
C LYS A 7 0.11 -0.02 5.18
N THR A 8 0.30 -0.41 6.43
CA THR A 8 -0.11 -1.74 6.91
C THR A 8 -1.42 -1.64 7.71
N TYR A 9 -2.41 -2.48 7.38
CA TYR A 9 -3.61 -2.71 8.18
C TYR A 9 -3.79 -4.20 8.47
N GLY A 10 -3.43 -4.65 9.66
CA GLY A 10 -3.66 -6.03 10.03
C GLY A 10 -2.98 -6.43 11.32
N CYS A 11 -2.25 -7.54 11.27
CA CYS A 11 -1.51 -8.07 12.41
C CYS A 11 0.00 -8.04 12.16
N GLN A 12 0.77 -8.60 13.09
CA GLN A 12 2.23 -8.72 13.00
C GLN A 12 2.70 -9.41 11.71
N MET A 13 1.91 -10.34 11.17
CA MET A 13 2.23 -10.99 9.89
C MET A 13 2.22 -9.99 8.74
N ASN A 14 1.25 -9.08 8.68
CA ASN A 14 1.25 -8.03 7.65
C ASN A 14 2.42 -7.05 7.82
N GLU A 15 2.84 -6.76 9.05
CA GLU A 15 4.03 -5.91 9.25
C GLU A 15 5.30 -6.60 8.74
N TYR A 16 5.43 -7.90 9.00
CA TYR A 16 6.50 -8.72 8.44
C TYR A 16 6.45 -8.74 6.90
N ASP A 17 5.27 -8.96 6.32
CA ASP A 17 5.08 -8.97 4.87
C ASP A 17 5.41 -7.61 4.25
N SER A 18 5.00 -6.51 4.90
CA SER A 18 5.33 -5.13 4.47
C SER A 18 6.83 -4.88 4.49
N SER A 19 7.53 -5.33 5.54
CA SER A 19 8.99 -5.28 5.60
C SER A 19 9.61 -6.06 4.45
N LYS A 20 9.11 -7.26 4.16
CA LYS A 20 9.64 -8.09 3.07
C LYS A 20 9.35 -7.48 1.69
N MET A 21 8.19 -6.86 1.50
CA MET A 21 7.86 -6.11 0.28
C MET A 21 8.83 -4.95 0.05
N ALA A 22 9.17 -4.20 1.11
CA ALA A 22 10.14 -3.11 1.02
C ALA A 22 11.52 -3.62 0.59
N ASP A 23 12.01 -4.72 1.18
CA ASP A 23 13.28 -5.34 0.81
C ASP A 23 13.29 -5.77 -0.66
N ILE A 24 12.23 -6.44 -1.13
CA ILE A 24 12.13 -6.90 -2.52
C ILE A 24 12.11 -5.71 -3.48
N LEU A 25 11.36 -4.65 -3.18
CA LEU A 25 11.30 -3.46 -4.04
C LEU A 25 12.62 -2.71 -4.09
N ARG A 26 13.35 -2.66 -2.96
CA ARG A 26 14.70 -2.11 -2.91
C ARG A 26 15.66 -2.92 -3.79
N GLU A 27 15.65 -4.26 -3.66
CA GLU A 27 16.55 -5.14 -4.41
C GLU A 27 16.25 -5.17 -5.91
N SER A 28 14.97 -5.20 -6.30
CA SER A 28 14.55 -5.38 -7.70
C SER A 28 14.46 -4.08 -8.49
N HIS A 29 14.06 -2.97 -7.85
CA HIS A 29 13.74 -1.71 -8.53
C HIS A 29 14.43 -0.48 -7.89
N GLY A 30 15.22 -0.67 -6.82
CA GLY A 30 15.96 0.42 -6.17
C GLY A 30 15.07 1.39 -5.38
N TYR A 31 13.88 0.97 -4.93
CA TYR A 31 13.02 1.82 -4.11
C TYR A 31 13.59 2.02 -2.70
N GLU A 32 13.45 3.24 -2.17
CA GLU A 32 13.72 3.57 -0.77
C GLU A 32 12.40 3.73 0.00
N LEU A 33 12.34 3.16 1.21
CA LEU A 33 11.17 3.32 2.08
C LEU A 33 11.11 4.75 2.62
N THR A 34 9.96 5.39 2.52
CA THR A 34 9.66 6.68 3.17
C THR A 34 8.54 6.53 4.21
N THR A 35 8.57 7.40 5.21
CA THR A 35 7.49 7.55 6.21
C THR A 35 6.42 8.56 5.79
N GLU A 36 6.61 9.24 4.66
CA GLU A 36 5.71 10.29 4.17
C GLU A 36 5.05 9.91 2.84
N GLU A 37 3.71 9.88 2.82
CA GLU A 37 2.91 9.57 1.63
C GLU A 37 3.17 10.57 0.49
N SER A 38 3.40 11.84 0.83
CA SER A 38 3.65 12.94 -0.10
C SER A 38 4.96 12.82 -0.86
N GLU A 39 5.94 12.10 -0.32
CA GLU A 39 7.25 11.92 -0.95
C GLU A 39 7.33 10.66 -1.83
N ALA A 40 6.36 9.75 -1.70
CA ALA A 40 6.40 8.46 -2.36
C ALA A 40 6.05 8.57 -3.85
N ASP A 41 6.69 7.76 -4.67
CA ASP A 41 6.32 7.51 -6.08
C ASP A 41 5.43 6.27 -6.21
N LEU A 42 5.43 5.43 -5.16
CA LEU A 42 4.59 4.25 -5.02
C LEU A 42 3.97 4.23 -3.61
N LEU A 43 2.64 4.18 -3.54
CA LEU A 43 1.88 3.93 -2.33
C LEU A 43 1.41 2.47 -2.34
N LEU A 44 1.74 1.72 -1.29
CA LEU A 44 1.29 0.34 -1.11
C LEU A 44 0.45 0.20 0.13
N LEU A 45 -0.75 -0.37 -0.01
CA LEU A 45 -1.61 -0.72 1.11
C LEU A 45 -1.60 -2.22 1.31
N ASN A 46 -1.00 -2.71 2.39
CA ASN A 46 -1.00 -4.13 2.75
C ASN A 46 -2.06 -4.38 3.84
N THR A 47 -3.05 -5.24 3.57
CA THR A 47 -4.15 -5.45 4.51
C THR A 47 -4.60 -6.92 4.68
N CYS A 48 -5.00 -7.28 5.91
CA CYS A 48 -5.63 -8.57 6.21
C CYS A 48 -7.14 -8.56 5.92
N SER A 49 -7.72 -9.68 5.51
CA SER A 49 -9.17 -9.81 5.29
C SER A 49 -9.95 -10.35 6.49
N VAL A 50 -9.25 -10.84 7.52
CA VAL A 50 -9.85 -11.54 8.68
C VAL A 50 -10.38 -10.59 9.77
N ARG A 51 -10.33 -9.28 9.55
CA ARG A 51 -10.81 -8.28 10.50
C ARG A 51 -12.05 -7.60 9.95
N GLU A 52 -13.02 -7.35 10.83
CA GLU A 52 -14.22 -6.60 10.50
C GLU A 52 -13.83 -5.23 9.90
N LYS A 53 -14.52 -4.82 8.83
CA LYS A 53 -14.31 -3.54 8.13
C LYS A 53 -12.96 -3.37 7.43
N ALA A 54 -12.21 -4.46 7.18
CA ALA A 54 -10.96 -4.39 6.44
C ALA A 54 -11.14 -3.73 5.05
N GLN A 55 -12.18 -4.15 4.32
CA GLN A 55 -12.54 -3.59 3.03
C GLN A 55 -12.91 -2.10 3.09
N GLU A 56 -13.73 -1.68 4.07
CA GLU A 56 -14.08 -0.26 4.26
C GLU A 56 -12.84 0.60 4.53
N LYS A 57 -11.88 0.09 5.31
CA LYS A 57 -10.60 0.78 5.55
C LYS A 57 -9.78 0.93 4.28
N VAL A 58 -9.78 -0.08 3.40
CA VAL A 58 -9.14 0.00 2.09
C VAL A 58 -9.77 1.11 1.26
N PHE A 59 -11.09 1.10 1.08
CA PHE A 59 -11.77 2.14 0.29
C PHE A 59 -11.56 3.54 0.85
N HIS A 60 -11.60 3.70 2.17
CA HIS A 60 -11.36 5.00 2.79
C HIS A 60 -9.93 5.50 2.54
N GLN A 61 -8.92 4.62 2.64
CA GLN A 61 -7.54 4.98 2.37
C GLN A 61 -7.32 5.29 0.87
N LEU A 62 -7.88 4.49 -0.03
CA LEU A 62 -7.83 4.74 -1.47
C LEU A 62 -8.53 6.06 -1.84
N GLY A 63 -9.63 6.40 -1.17
CA GLY A 63 -10.30 7.69 -1.31
C GLY A 63 -9.40 8.87 -0.96
N ARG A 64 -8.57 8.74 0.08
CA ARG A 64 -7.56 9.76 0.45
C ARG A 64 -6.46 9.85 -0.61
N TRP A 65 -5.90 8.70 -1.02
CA TRP A 65 -4.84 8.66 -2.03
C TRP A 65 -5.29 9.09 -3.43
N ARG A 66 -6.59 9.03 -3.73
CA ARG A 66 -7.15 9.57 -4.97
C ARG A 66 -6.86 11.06 -5.13
N GLN A 67 -6.88 11.83 -4.04
CA GLN A 67 -6.55 13.26 -4.08
C GLN A 67 -5.08 13.47 -4.48
N LEU A 68 -4.17 12.74 -3.83
CA LEU A 68 -2.74 12.73 -4.16
C LEU A 68 -2.48 12.29 -5.61
N LYS A 69 -3.19 11.27 -6.12
CA LYS A 69 -3.08 10.79 -7.50
C LYS A 69 -3.58 11.82 -8.52
N ASN A 70 -4.63 12.58 -8.20
CA ASN A 70 -5.13 13.64 -9.06
C ASN A 70 -4.10 14.77 -9.20
N GLU A 71 -3.37 15.09 -8.12
CA GLU A 71 -2.31 16.10 -8.12
C GLU A 71 -1.00 15.57 -8.75
N ARG A 72 -0.73 14.27 -8.60
CA ARG A 72 0.46 13.58 -9.08
C ARG A 72 0.08 12.40 -9.98
N PRO A 73 -0.20 12.63 -11.28
CA PRO A 73 -0.68 11.59 -12.19
C PRO A 73 0.26 10.40 -12.35
N ASP A 74 1.56 10.56 -12.09
CA ASP A 74 2.55 9.49 -12.18
C ASP A 74 2.62 8.60 -10.92
N LEU A 75 2.00 9.03 -9.80
CA LEU A 75 1.98 8.29 -8.53
C LEU A 75 1.35 6.91 -8.71
N LYS A 76 2.06 5.84 -8.36
CA LYS A 76 1.49 4.49 -8.42
C LYS A 76 0.82 4.15 -7.09
N ILE A 77 -0.33 3.48 -7.15
CA ILE A 77 -1.04 2.97 -5.98
C ILE A 77 -1.23 1.47 -6.18
N GLY A 78 -0.82 0.67 -5.20
CA GLY A 78 -1.06 -0.76 -5.16
C GLY A 78 -1.73 -1.18 -3.86
N VAL A 79 -2.55 -2.22 -3.93
CA VAL A 79 -3.16 -2.87 -2.77
C VAL A 79 -2.70 -4.32 -2.74
N GLY A 80 -2.22 -4.77 -1.60
CA GLY A 80 -1.72 -6.12 -1.35
C GLY A 80 -2.33 -6.72 -0.09
N GLY A 81 -1.96 -7.97 0.19
CA GLY A 81 -2.50 -8.75 1.30
C GLY A 81 -3.83 -9.43 0.97
N CYS A 82 -4.43 -10.09 1.96
CA CYS A 82 -5.56 -10.99 1.74
C CYS A 82 -6.81 -10.30 1.18
N VAL A 83 -7.04 -9.02 1.50
CA VAL A 83 -8.19 -8.29 0.91
C VAL A 83 -8.01 -8.11 -0.59
N ALA A 84 -6.79 -7.79 -1.06
CA ALA A 84 -6.53 -7.68 -2.49
C ALA A 84 -6.82 -9.01 -3.22
N SER A 85 -6.46 -10.13 -2.60
CA SER A 85 -6.71 -11.46 -3.17
C SER A 85 -8.17 -11.89 -3.18
N GLN A 86 -8.97 -11.45 -2.19
CA GLN A 86 -10.38 -11.87 -2.03
C GLN A 86 -11.36 -10.91 -2.71
N GLU A 87 -11.11 -9.61 -2.59
CA GLU A 87 -12.02 -8.53 -2.98
C GLU A 87 -11.45 -7.67 -4.12
N GLY A 88 -10.33 -8.06 -4.72
CA GLY A 88 -9.64 -7.26 -5.74
C GLY A 88 -10.51 -6.91 -6.96
N ALA A 89 -11.53 -7.71 -7.28
CA ALA A 89 -12.46 -7.41 -8.37
C ALA A 89 -13.44 -6.26 -8.05
N ALA A 90 -13.62 -5.93 -6.77
CA ALA A 90 -14.52 -4.89 -6.30
C ALA A 90 -13.82 -3.55 -6.00
N ILE A 91 -12.49 -3.50 -6.10
CA ILE A 91 -11.62 -2.34 -5.83
C ILE A 91 -11.19 -1.69 -7.14
#